data_AF-Q1YWT9-F1
#
_entry.id   AF-Q1YWT9-F1
#
_cell.length_a   1.000
_cell.length_b   1.000
_cell.length_c   1.000
_cell.angle_alpha   90.00
_cell.angle_beta   90.00
_cell.angle_gamma   90.00
#
_symmetry.space_group_name_H-M   'P 1'
#
loop_
_entity.id
_entity.type
_entity.pdbx_description
1 polymer ?
#
loop_
_entity_poly.entity_id
_entity_poly.type
_entity_poly.pdbx_seq_one_letter_code
_entity_poly.pdbx_strand_id
1 'polypeptide(L)'
;MKDLIKTIDEYKKWKSSIRNILDENYNEIVGFIVDAYGYNNLIALKTSQNNSMLGGQPQTMLLKGIVINQDPVTGHSLLWYFQDNYFYLIERNSDNTLLNVRPQFFDQNNAFQNAPSVRAKFENDVDFMVALFEHSDEIVKILKQRMEKIIPKDAESMIKKFHEAAQ
;
A
#
# COMPACT_ATOMS: atom_id res chain seq x y z
N MET A 1 -25.44 -9.14 -28.52
CA MET A 1 -25.65 -7.79 -27.93
C MET A 1 -26.17 -7.86 -26.50
N LYS A 2 -27.18 -8.68 -26.18
CA LYS A 2 -27.66 -8.89 -24.80
C LYS A 2 -26.57 -9.43 -23.85
N ASP A 3 -25.77 -10.39 -24.31
CA ASP A 3 -24.69 -10.96 -23.49
C ASP A 3 -23.59 -9.94 -23.15
N LEU A 4 -23.23 -9.08 -24.11
CA LEU A 4 -22.25 -8.02 -23.90
C LEU A 4 -22.71 -7.02 -22.81
N ILE A 5 -23.97 -6.59 -22.86
CA ILE A 5 -24.53 -5.67 -21.86
C ILE A 5 -24.50 -6.32 -20.47
N LYS A 6 -24.91 -7.59 -20.39
CA LYS A 6 -24.86 -8.36 -19.14
C LYS A 6 -23.45 -8.42 -18.57
N THR A 7 -22.45 -8.74 -19.40
CA THR A 7 -21.04 -8.77 -18.99
C THR A 7 -20.55 -7.42 -18.49
N ILE A 8 -20.93 -6.32 -19.15
CA ILE A 8 -20.57 -4.95 -18.72
C ILE A 8 -21.17 -4.65 -17.33
N ASP A 9 -22.43 -5.04 -17.09
CA ASP A 9 -23.10 -4.80 -15.81
C ASP A 9 -22.49 -5.64 -14.67
N GLU A 10 -22.14 -6.89 -14.94
CA GLU A 10 -21.42 -7.76 -14.00
C GLU A 10 -20.05 -7.18 -13.64
N TYR A 11 -19.32 -6.68 -14.65
CA TYR A 11 -18.02 -6.05 -14.44
C TYR A 11 -18.12 -4.79 -13.57
N LYS A 12 -19.10 -3.91 -13.83
CA LYS A 12 -19.35 -2.72 -13.00
C LYS A 12 -19.66 -3.08 -11.56
N LYS A 13 -20.54 -4.06 -11.34
CA LYS A 13 -20.89 -4.55 -9.99
C LYS A 13 -19.65 -5.08 -9.27
N TRP A 14 -18.83 -5.88 -9.94
CA TRP A 14 -17.60 -6.40 -9.38
C TRP A 14 -16.64 -5.29 -8.94
N LYS A 15 -16.42 -4.25 -9.76
CA LYS A 15 -15.59 -3.11 -9.35
C LYS A 15 -16.14 -2.39 -8.12
N SER A 16 -17.46 -2.14 -8.10
CA SER A 16 -18.11 -1.52 -6.94
C SER A 16 -17.93 -2.37 -5.67
N SER A 17 -18.05 -3.69 -5.77
CA SER A 17 -17.81 -4.59 -4.64
C SER A 17 -16.36 -4.52 -4.14
N ILE A 18 -15.36 -4.42 -5.02
CA ILE A 18 -13.96 -4.25 -4.62
C ILE A 18 -13.76 -2.94 -3.87
N ARG A 19 -14.28 -1.83 -4.41
CA ARG A 19 -14.20 -0.54 -3.73
C ARG A 19 -14.87 -0.58 -2.35
N ASN A 20 -16.04 -1.21 -2.24
CA ASN A 20 -16.73 -1.30 -0.96
C ASN A 20 -15.89 -2.03 0.09
N ILE A 21 -15.17 -3.10 -0.30
CA ILE A 21 -14.24 -3.79 0.60
C ILE A 21 -13.18 -2.82 1.11
N LEU A 22 -12.59 -2.00 0.23
CA LEU A 22 -11.62 -0.98 0.62
C LEU A 22 -12.23 0.05 1.60
N ASP A 23 -13.42 0.58 1.29
CA ASP A 23 -14.07 1.62 2.10
C ASP A 23 -14.49 1.11 3.50
N GLU A 24 -14.88 -0.16 3.60
CA GLU A 24 -15.27 -0.83 4.84
C GLU A 24 -14.06 -1.25 5.69
N ASN A 25 -12.96 -1.65 5.06
CA ASN A 25 -11.81 -2.27 5.73
C ASN A 25 -10.51 -1.46 5.60
N TYR A 26 -10.60 -0.16 5.28
CA TYR A 26 -9.44 0.68 5.00
C TYR A 26 -8.38 0.62 6.12
N ASN A 27 -8.81 0.74 7.38
CA ASN A 27 -7.91 0.76 8.52
C ASN A 27 -7.24 -0.59 8.74
N GLU A 28 -7.97 -1.68 8.56
CA GLU A 28 -7.48 -3.04 8.67
C GLU A 28 -6.45 -3.33 7.56
N ILE A 29 -6.72 -2.89 6.33
CA ILE A 29 -5.79 -3.01 5.20
C ILE A 29 -4.50 -2.25 5.49
N VAL A 30 -4.60 -0.99 5.93
CA VAL A 30 -3.45 -0.17 6.34
C VAL A 30 -2.66 -0.87 7.44
N GLY A 31 -3.33 -1.32 8.51
CA GLY A 31 -2.70 -2.02 9.63
C GLY A 31 -1.96 -3.27 9.17
N PHE A 32 -2.59 -4.09 8.32
CA PHE A 32 -1.99 -5.30 7.77
C PHE A 32 -0.70 -5.04 6.98
N ILE A 33 -0.69 -3.99 6.15
CA ILE A 33 0.50 -3.60 5.38
C ILE A 33 1.59 -3.04 6.32
N VAL A 34 1.23 -2.20 7.28
CA VAL A 34 2.17 -1.64 8.27
C VAL A 34 2.78 -2.74 9.14
N ASP A 35 2.00 -3.71 9.59
CA ASP A 35 2.49 -4.83 10.39
C ASP A 35 3.47 -5.70 9.61
N ALA A 36 3.31 -5.80 8.30
CA ALA A 36 4.23 -6.55 7.44
C ALA A 36 5.51 -5.75 7.16
N TYR A 37 5.38 -4.49 6.73
CA TYR A 37 6.49 -3.74 6.13
C TYR A 37 6.92 -2.49 6.91
N GLY A 38 6.09 -1.98 7.81
CA GLY A 38 6.29 -0.73 8.53
C GLY A 38 5.94 0.53 7.72
N TYR A 39 6.03 1.69 8.36
CA TYR A 39 5.81 3.00 7.74
C TYR A 39 7.02 3.46 6.91
N ASN A 40 6.75 4.33 5.92
CA ASN A 40 7.75 5.04 5.11
C ASN A 40 8.67 4.11 4.29
N ASN A 41 8.24 2.88 4.04
CA ASN A 41 8.92 1.94 3.17
C ASN A 41 8.19 1.83 1.83
N LEU A 42 8.95 1.90 0.73
CA LEU A 42 8.41 1.64 -0.60
C LEU A 42 8.33 0.13 -0.82
N ILE A 43 7.11 -0.39 -0.86
CA ILE A 43 6.82 -1.79 -1.04
C ILE A 43 6.58 -2.03 -2.52
N ALA A 44 7.47 -2.77 -3.17
CA ALA A 44 7.29 -3.11 -4.57
C ALA A 44 6.24 -4.23 -4.72
N LEU A 45 5.14 -3.92 -5.39
CA LEU A 45 4.11 -4.90 -5.75
C LEU A 45 4.40 -5.55 -7.10
N LYS A 46 4.95 -4.77 -8.04
CA LYS A 46 5.30 -5.26 -9.38
C LYS A 46 6.52 -4.53 -9.90
N THR A 47 7.47 -5.28 -10.41
CA THR A 47 8.67 -4.75 -11.05
C THR A 47 8.84 -5.34 -12.44
N SER A 48 9.55 -4.62 -13.30
CA SER A 48 10.03 -5.11 -14.59
C SER A 48 11.54 -5.07 -14.60
N GLN A 49 12.17 -6.11 -15.14
CA GLN A 49 13.60 -6.04 -15.48
C GLN A 49 13.73 -5.38 -16.85
N ASN A 50 14.39 -4.23 -16.89
CA ASN A 50 14.74 -3.59 -18.13
C ASN A 50 16.11 -4.11 -18.58
N ASN A 51 16.22 -4.57 -19.84
CA ASN A 51 17.49 -5.02 -20.44
C ASN A 51 18.49 -3.86 -20.66
N SER A 52 18.08 -2.63 -20.38
CA SER A 52 18.94 -1.45 -20.30
C SER A 52 19.97 -1.61 -19.17
N MET A 53 21.23 -1.81 -19.52
CA MET A 53 22.34 -1.79 -18.56
C MET A 53 22.87 -0.37 -18.38
N LEU A 54 22.75 0.16 -17.16
CA LEU A 54 23.43 1.38 -16.74
C LEU A 54 24.52 0.94 -15.75
N GLY A 55 25.79 1.03 -16.16
CA GLY A 55 26.91 0.55 -15.35
C GLY A 55 27.04 -0.99 -15.24
N GLY A 56 26.44 -1.75 -16.15
CA GLY A 56 26.59 -3.21 -16.21
C GLY A 56 25.68 -4.01 -15.26
N GLN A 57 24.73 -3.36 -14.59
CA GLN A 57 23.71 -4.01 -13.77
C GLN A 57 22.33 -3.87 -14.46
N PRO A 58 21.50 -4.93 -14.50
CA PRO A 58 20.14 -4.84 -14.99
C PRO A 58 19.32 -3.88 -14.12
N GLN A 59 18.59 -2.95 -14.74
CA GLN A 59 17.76 -2.03 -13.99
C GLN A 59 16.38 -2.64 -13.71
N THR A 60 16.05 -2.73 -12.43
CA THR A 60 14.70 -3.08 -11.98
C THR A 60 13.86 -1.81 -11.95
N MET A 61 12.85 -1.72 -12.80
CA MET A 61 11.90 -0.62 -12.80
C MET A 61 10.68 -1.01 -11.97
N LEU A 62 10.32 -0.17 -10.99
CA LEU A 62 9.06 -0.30 -10.27
C LEU A 62 7.90 0.03 -11.22
N LEU A 63 6.95 -0.90 -11.34
CA LEU A 63 5.71 -0.67 -12.09
C LEU A 63 4.56 -0.31 -11.15
N LYS A 64 4.48 -1.00 -10.01
CA LYS A 64 3.46 -0.79 -8.98
C LYS A 64 4.06 -0.89 -7.59
N GLY A 65 3.65 -0.01 -6.68
CA GLY A 65 4.13 -0.03 -5.30
C GLY A 65 3.19 0.60 -4.30
N ILE A 66 3.45 0.37 -3.02
CA ILE A 66 2.71 0.97 -1.90
C ILE A 66 3.68 1.71 -1.00
N VAL A 67 3.24 2.85 -0.48
CA VAL A 67 3.88 3.52 0.66
C VAL A 67 2.79 3.86 1.66
N ILE A 68 3.02 3.56 2.94
CA ILE A 68 2.16 4.06 4.01
C ILE A 68 2.96 5.08 4.83
N ASN A 69 2.45 6.30 4.88
CA ASN A 69 3.01 7.37 5.68
C ASN A 69 2.09 7.71 6.85
N GLN A 70 2.64 8.35 7.87
CA GLN A 70 1.84 8.98 8.90
C GLN A 70 1.74 10.47 8.61
N ASP A 71 0.53 11.01 8.59
CA ASP A 71 0.30 12.45 8.51
C ASP A 71 0.86 13.10 9.78
N PRO A 72 1.82 14.04 9.65
CA PRO A 72 2.45 14.67 10.81
C PRO A 72 1.51 15.58 11.60
N VAL A 73 0.40 16.04 11.00
CA VAL A 73 -0.58 16.93 11.64
C VAL A 73 -1.65 16.12 12.35
N THR A 74 -2.25 15.16 11.64
CA THR A 74 -3.42 14.42 12.15
C THR A 74 -3.05 13.10 12.81
N GLY A 75 -1.86 12.58 12.55
CA GLY A 75 -1.42 11.25 13.00
C GLY A 75 -2.08 10.09 12.24
N HIS A 76 -2.97 10.37 11.28
CA HIS A 76 -3.63 9.35 10.46
C HIS A 76 -2.69 8.76 9.42
N SER A 77 -2.97 7.53 8.99
CA SER A 77 -2.18 6.86 7.96
C SER A 77 -2.62 7.28 6.55
N LEU A 78 -1.65 7.68 5.74
CA LEU A 78 -1.79 8.02 4.33
C LEU A 78 -1.31 6.84 3.49
N LEU A 79 -2.25 6.22 2.75
CA LEU A 79 -1.97 5.09 1.87
C LEU A 79 -1.72 5.58 0.44
N TRP A 80 -0.48 5.46 -0.01
CA TRP A 80 -0.08 5.84 -1.36
C TRP A 80 0.09 4.61 -2.24
N TYR A 81 -0.53 4.64 -3.41
CA TYR A 81 -0.35 3.65 -4.45
C TYR A 81 0.42 4.25 -5.62
N PHE A 82 1.58 3.68 -5.92
CA PHE A 82 2.38 4.04 -7.09
C PHE A 82 1.94 3.21 -8.30
N GLN A 83 1.60 3.87 -9.39
CA GLN A 83 1.34 3.24 -10.70
C GLN A 83 1.59 4.27 -11.81
N ASP A 84 2.15 3.81 -12.94
CA ASP A 84 2.33 4.63 -14.15
C ASP A 84 3.10 5.95 -13.92
N ASN A 85 4.06 5.94 -12.99
CA ASN A 85 4.87 7.09 -12.55
C ASN A 85 4.10 8.16 -11.74
N TYR A 86 2.91 7.84 -11.23
CA TYR A 86 2.15 8.68 -10.32
C TYR A 86 2.01 8.02 -8.96
N PHE A 87 1.94 8.84 -7.93
CA PHE A 87 1.44 8.42 -6.62
C PHE A 87 -0.02 8.85 -6.47
N TYR A 88 -0.88 7.88 -6.22
CA TYR A 88 -2.30 8.05 -5.93
C TYR A 88 -2.51 7.91 -4.43
N LEU A 89 -3.01 8.96 -3.79
CA LEU A 89 -3.44 8.87 -2.40
C LEU A 89 -4.80 8.18 -2.34
N ILE A 90 -4.82 6.97 -1.77
CA ILE A 90 -6.01 6.19 -1.50
C ILE A 90 -6.61 6.71 -0.19
N GLU A 91 -7.83 7.21 -0.23
CA GLU A 91 -8.49 7.83 0.92
C GLU A 91 -9.94 7.41 1.05
N ARG A 92 -10.42 7.40 2.28
CA ARG A 92 -11.82 7.22 2.60
C ARG A 92 -12.57 8.51 2.30
N ASN A 93 -13.49 8.48 1.35
CA ASN A 93 -14.32 9.62 0.94
C ASN A 93 -13.51 10.89 0.60
N SER A 94 -13.00 10.96 -0.64
CA SER A 94 -12.22 12.11 -1.11
C SER A 94 -13.08 13.37 -1.24
N ASP A 95 -13.03 14.27 -0.27
CA ASP A 95 -13.45 15.66 -0.49
C ASP A 95 -12.40 16.38 -1.34
N ASN A 96 -12.85 17.03 -2.40
CA ASN A 96 -12.08 17.50 -3.56
C ASN A 96 -11.16 18.70 -3.24
N THR A 97 -10.26 18.55 -2.27
CA THR A 97 -9.26 19.53 -1.85
C THR A 97 -7.93 19.26 -2.54
N LEU A 98 -7.19 20.33 -2.83
CA LEU A 98 -5.83 20.23 -3.39
C LEU A 98 -4.93 19.39 -2.48
N LEU A 99 -4.12 18.53 -3.10
CA LEU A 99 -3.19 17.65 -2.39
C LEU A 99 -1.92 18.43 -2.03
N ASN A 100 -1.78 18.77 -0.74
CA ASN A 100 -0.60 19.47 -0.22
C ASN A 100 0.42 18.54 0.46
N VAL A 101 0.20 17.23 0.36
CA VAL A 101 1.05 16.19 0.93
C VAL A 101 1.69 15.37 -0.19
N ARG A 102 2.87 14.80 0.09
CA ARG A 102 3.61 13.93 -0.81
C ARG A 102 4.07 12.68 -0.06
N PRO A 103 4.19 11.54 -0.76
CA PRO A 103 4.72 10.35 -0.13
C PRO A 103 6.18 10.58 0.27
N GLN A 104 6.54 10.09 1.46
CA GLN A 104 7.92 10.11 1.96
C GLN A 104 8.38 8.68 2.22
N PHE A 105 9.46 8.24 1.59
CA PHE A 105 9.90 6.85 1.75
C PHE A 105 11.39 6.69 1.50
N PHE A 106 11.92 5.60 2.04
CA PHE A 106 13.26 5.14 1.71
C PHE A 106 13.22 4.41 0.37
N ASP A 107 13.91 4.97 -0.63
CA ASP A 107 14.27 4.29 -1.88
C ASP A 107 15.79 4.37 -2.03
N GLN A 108 16.44 3.23 -2.31
CA GLN A 108 17.89 3.14 -2.44
C GLN A 108 18.43 4.00 -3.60
N ASN A 109 17.56 4.36 -4.57
CA ASN A 109 17.96 5.08 -5.78
C ASN A 109 17.32 6.47 -5.92
N ASN A 110 16.51 6.92 -4.95
CA ASN A 110 15.78 8.20 -4.99
C ASN A 110 14.99 8.48 -6.29
N ALA A 111 14.69 7.46 -7.09
CA ALA A 111 14.21 7.65 -8.47
C ALA A 111 12.78 8.23 -8.50
N PHE A 112 12.01 7.99 -7.44
CA PHE A 112 10.59 8.32 -7.37
C PHE A 112 10.27 9.57 -6.56
N GLN A 113 11.28 10.28 -6.02
CA GLN A 113 11.06 11.46 -5.16
C GLN A 113 10.31 12.61 -5.85
N ASN A 114 10.33 12.67 -7.18
CA ASN A 114 9.70 13.73 -7.98
C ASN A 114 8.43 13.28 -8.70
N ALA A 115 7.97 12.05 -8.51
CA ALA A 115 6.75 11.57 -9.15
C ALA A 115 5.54 12.43 -8.74
N PRO A 116 4.68 12.85 -9.70
CA PRO A 116 3.50 13.62 -9.36
C PRO A 116 2.59 12.86 -8.39
N SER A 117 2.00 13.58 -7.44
CA SER A 117 1.10 13.01 -6.43
C SER A 117 -0.30 13.60 -6.60
N VAL A 118 -1.30 12.73 -6.69
CA VAL A 118 -2.71 13.11 -6.89
C VAL A 118 -3.61 12.27 -5.98
N ARG A 119 -4.84 12.71 -5.73
CA ARG A 119 -5.85 11.87 -5.08
C ARG A 119 -6.27 10.74 -6.04
N ALA A 120 -6.47 9.56 -5.49
CA ALA A 120 -6.97 8.41 -6.23
C ALA A 120 -8.39 8.67 -6.73
N LYS A 121 -8.69 8.13 -7.91
CA LYS A 121 -10.05 7.99 -8.41
C LYS A 121 -10.49 6.53 -8.23
N PHE A 122 -11.78 6.29 -8.47
CA PHE A 122 -12.39 4.97 -8.41
C PHE A 122 -11.58 3.85 -9.06
N GLU A 123 -11.06 4.07 -10.26
CA GLU A 123 -10.28 3.05 -10.98
C GLU A 123 -8.93 2.79 -10.31
N ASN A 124 -8.31 3.82 -9.72
CA ASN A 124 -7.05 3.66 -8.98
C ASN A 124 -7.27 2.86 -7.68
N ASP A 125 -8.39 3.07 -6.99
CA ASP A 125 -8.77 2.30 -5.79
C ASP A 125 -8.94 0.81 -6.12
N VAL A 126 -9.62 0.51 -7.23
CA VAL A 126 -9.82 -0.87 -7.70
C VAL A 126 -8.49 -1.49 -8.13
N ASP A 127 -7.68 -0.77 -8.91
CA ASP A 127 -6.36 -1.25 -9.37
C ASP A 127 -5.42 -1.52 -8.19
N PHE A 128 -5.45 -0.67 -7.16
CA PHE A 128 -4.73 -0.86 -5.91
C PHE A 128 -5.15 -2.17 -5.23
N MET A 129 -6.46 -2.37 -5.03
CA MET A 129 -6.97 -3.57 -4.36
C MET A 129 -6.62 -4.85 -5.10
N VAL A 130 -6.75 -4.85 -6.43
CA VAL A 130 -6.35 -5.99 -7.27
C VAL A 130 -4.86 -6.27 -7.11
N ALA A 131 -4.01 -5.25 -7.19
CA ALA A 131 -2.57 -5.41 -7.02
C ALA A 131 -2.19 -5.89 -5.61
N LEU A 132 -2.89 -5.42 -4.58
CA LEU A 132 -2.70 -5.86 -3.20
C LEU A 132 -3.09 -7.33 -3.03
N PHE A 133 -4.21 -7.77 -3.61
CA PHE A 133 -4.64 -9.17 -3.56
C PHE A 133 -3.65 -10.09 -4.27
N GLU A 134 -3.12 -9.67 -5.43
CA GLU A 134 -2.07 -10.41 -6.14
C GLU A 134 -0.78 -10.55 -5.31
N HIS A 135 -0.50 -9.57 -4.43
CA HIS A 135 0.68 -9.57 -3.55
C HIS A 135 0.43 -10.21 -2.17
N SER A 136 -0.80 -10.61 -1.87
CA SER A 136 -1.23 -11.00 -0.52
C SER A 136 -0.43 -12.16 0.08
N ASP A 137 -0.05 -13.15 -0.75
CA ASP A 137 0.75 -14.31 -0.32
C ASP A 137 2.11 -13.90 0.27
N GLU A 138 2.77 -12.90 -0.32
CA GLU A 138 4.07 -12.41 0.19
C GLU A 138 3.88 -11.65 1.51
N ILE A 139 2.79 -10.88 1.64
CA ILE A 139 2.46 -10.19 2.89
C ILE A 139 2.25 -11.22 4.02
N VAL A 140 1.45 -12.26 3.76
CA VAL A 140 1.20 -13.34 4.72
C VAL A 140 2.49 -14.05 5.13
N LYS A 141 3.37 -14.32 4.16
CA LYS A 141 4.68 -14.94 4.43
C LYS A 141 5.55 -14.06 5.33
N ILE A 142 5.64 -12.76 5.07
CA ILE A 142 6.41 -11.82 5.90
C ILE A 142 5.83 -11.75 7.31
N LEU A 143 4.51 -11.67 7.44
CA LEU A 143 3.85 -11.65 8.75
C LEU A 143 4.13 -12.93 9.55
N LYS A 144 4.06 -14.11 8.93
CA LYS A 144 4.42 -15.38 9.57
C LYS A 144 5.86 -15.38 10.07
N GLN A 145 6.80 -14.95 9.23
CA GLN A 145 8.22 -14.84 9.63
C GLN A 145 8.43 -13.86 10.78
N ARG A 146 7.66 -12.77 10.83
CA ARG A 146 7.70 -11.83 11.95
C ARG A 146 7.13 -12.45 13.22
N MET A 147 6.00 -13.15 13.13
CA MET A 147 5.40 -13.86 14.26
C MET A 147 6.34 -14.94 14.83
N GLU A 148 7.03 -15.70 13.99
CA GLU A 148 7.99 -16.72 14.43
C GLU A 148 9.19 -16.13 15.19
N LYS A 149 9.55 -14.87 14.90
CA LYS A 149 10.61 -14.14 15.60
C LYS A 149 10.15 -13.54 16.93
N ILE A 150 8.84 -13.50 17.20
CA ILE A 150 8.32 -13.07 18.50
C ILE A 150 8.51 -14.24 19.47
N ILE A 151 9.55 -14.15 20.30
CA ILE A 151 9.74 -15.09 21.41
C ILE A 151 8.69 -14.75 22.48
N PRO A 152 7.77 -15.67 22.84
CA PRO A 152 6.66 -15.38 23.75
C PRO A 152 7.09 -14.79 25.11
N LYS A 153 8.24 -15.24 25.63
CA LYS A 153 8.83 -14.72 26.88
C LYS A 153 9.26 -13.24 26.79
N ASP A 154 9.71 -12.79 25.63
CA ASP A 154 10.14 -11.40 25.43
C ASP A 154 8.92 -10.49 25.27
N ALA A 155 7.86 -10.97 24.63
CA ALA A 155 6.58 -10.28 24.56
C ALA A 155 5.95 -10.11 25.96
N GLU A 156 5.92 -11.16 26.78
CA GLU A 156 5.45 -11.10 28.17
C GLU A 156 6.32 -10.14 29.02
N SER A 157 7.64 -10.16 28.83
CA SER A 157 8.55 -9.24 29.52
C SER A 157 8.33 -7.78 29.12
N MET A 158 8.10 -7.50 27.83
CA MET A 158 7.79 -6.16 27.35
C MET A 158 6.43 -5.68 27.85
N ILE A 159 5.39 -6.53 27.81
CA ILE A 159 4.05 -6.20 28.35
C ILE A 159 4.15 -5.86 29.84
N LYS A 160 4.90 -6.65 30.62
CA LYS A 160 5.14 -6.38 32.04
C LYS A 160 5.84 -5.04 32.26
N LYS A 161 6.90 -4.73 31.49
CA LYS A 161 7.61 -3.44 31.56
C LYS A 161 6.71 -2.25 31.19
N PHE A 162 5.85 -2.40 30.19
CA PHE A 162 4.88 -1.36 29.83
C PHE A 162 3.85 -1.13 30.95
N HIS A 163 3.39 -2.20 31.60
CA HIS A 163 2.44 -2.10 32.71
C HIS A 163 3.06 -1.45 33.96
N GLU A 164 4.33 -1.77 34.25
CA GLU A 164 5.10 -1.15 35.34
C GLU A 164 5.43 0.33 35.05
N ALA A 165 5.64 0.71 33.79
CA ALA A 165 5.91 2.10 33.39
C ALA A 165 4.65 2.99 33.31
N ALA A 166 3.46 2.40 33.35
CA ALA A 166 2.18 3.11 33.33
C ALA A 166 1.56 3.33 34.73
N GLN A 167 2.26 2.87 35.79
CA GLN A 167 1.93 3.11 37.21
C GLN A 167 2.77 4.25 37.77
#